data_AF-A0A7V3NIN9-F1
#
_entry.id   AF-A0A7V3NIN9-F1
#
_cell.length_a   1.000
_cell.length_b   1.000
_cell.length_c   1.000
_cell.angle_alpha   90.00
_cell.angle_beta   90.00
_cell.angle_gamma   90.00
#
_symmetry.space_group_name_H-M   'P 1'
#
loop_
_entity.id
_entity.type
_entity.pdbx_description
1 polymer ?
#
loop_
_entity_poly.entity_id
_entity_poly.type
_entity_poly.pdbx_seq_one_letter_code
_entity_poly.pdbx_strand_id
1 'polypeptide(L)'
;MDECRDREAIAALVERNYRWNFMANFMDLALFWFGNSFISGVTILPLFVERASGSRFLVGVVAALSQAGWYLPQLLTANYVERRPLRKPIAVKVGLFSERLPLWFLALSAFLLAPSRPGPALALFFVAYAWHVLGAGAIAPAWQDMVARVIPADRRGRFFGLSSFTGSALGAAGAVLS
;
A
#
# COMPACT_ATOMS: atom_id res chain seq x y z
N MET A 1 -27.45 27.64 -6.74
CA MET A 1 -27.26 27.50 -8.20
C MET A 1 -25.79 27.28 -8.55
N ASP A 2 -24.85 28.06 -8.00
CA ASP A 2 -23.40 27.87 -8.25
C ASP A 2 -22.86 26.50 -7.85
N GLU A 3 -23.22 25.97 -6.67
CA GLU A 3 -22.68 24.69 -6.19
C GLU A 3 -23.09 23.48 -7.05
N CYS A 4 -24.27 23.51 -7.67
CA CYS A 4 -24.72 22.45 -8.58
C CYS A 4 -23.93 22.51 -9.90
N ARG A 5 -23.74 23.72 -10.43
CA ARG A 5 -22.95 23.99 -11.63
C ARG A 5 -21.48 23.58 -11.45
N ASP A 6 -20.91 23.84 -10.29
CA ASP A 6 -19.54 23.43 -9.96
C ASP A 6 -19.38 21.91 -9.88
N ARG A 7 -20.36 21.20 -9.30
CA ARG A 7 -20.38 19.74 -9.25
C ARG A 7 -20.47 19.11 -10.64
N GLU A 8 -21.31 19.68 -11.52
CA GLU A 8 -21.41 19.24 -12.92
C GLU A 8 -20.11 19.49 -13.69
N ALA A 9 -19.48 20.65 -13.51
CA ALA A 9 -18.18 20.96 -14.11
C ALA A 9 -17.09 19.99 -13.64
N ILE A 10 -17.06 19.65 -12.35
CA ILE A 10 -16.13 18.65 -11.79
C ILE A 10 -16.39 17.27 -12.41
N ALA A 11 -17.66 16.84 -12.48
CA ALA A 11 -18.01 15.55 -13.08
C ALA A 11 -17.57 15.47 -14.56
N ALA A 12 -17.77 16.54 -15.33
CA ALA A 12 -17.30 16.63 -16.71
C ALA A 12 -15.77 16.55 -16.82
N LEU A 13 -15.04 17.18 -15.89
CA LEU A 13 -13.58 17.09 -15.81
C LEU A 13 -13.10 15.69 -15.46
N VAL A 14 -13.79 15.01 -14.54
CA VAL A 14 -13.48 13.62 -14.16
C VAL A 14 -13.69 12.70 -15.36
N GLU A 15 -14.80 12.84 -16.09
CA GLU A 15 -15.10 12.00 -17.25
C GLU A 15 -14.11 12.25 -18.40
N ARG A 16 -13.79 13.52 -18.69
CA ARG A 16 -12.81 13.89 -19.71
C ARG A 16 -11.43 13.28 -19.44
N ASN A 17 -11.02 13.24 -18.17
CA ASN A 17 -9.70 12.73 -17.77
C ASN A 17 -9.73 11.26 -17.33
N TYR A 18 -10.89 10.59 -17.41
CA TYR A 18 -11.10 9.27 -16.84
C TYR A 18 -10.09 8.25 -17.33
N ARG A 19 -9.78 8.21 -18.63
CA ARG A 19 -8.85 7.22 -19.21
C ARG A 19 -7.45 7.34 -18.61
N TRP A 20 -6.95 8.56 -18.45
CA TRP A 20 -5.63 8.81 -17.85
C TRP A 20 -5.64 8.50 -16.36
N ASN A 21 -6.63 8.99 -15.63
CA ASN A 21 -6.77 8.75 -14.19
C ASN A 21 -6.91 7.26 -13.90
N PHE A 22 -7.72 6.55 -14.67
CA PHE A 22 -7.90 5.12 -14.57
C PHE A 22 -6.59 4.40 -14.83
N MET A 23 -5.92 4.63 -15.97
CA MET A 23 -4.70 3.91 -16.32
C MET A 23 -3.57 4.15 -15.31
N ALA A 24 -3.35 5.40 -14.89
CA ALA A 24 -2.31 5.74 -13.93
C ALA A 24 -2.54 5.07 -12.56
N ASN A 25 -3.76 5.14 -12.03
CA ASN A 25 -4.08 4.50 -10.74
C ASN A 25 -4.17 2.96 -10.88
N PHE A 26 -4.57 2.44 -12.04
CA PHE A 26 -4.65 1.01 -12.32
C PHE A 26 -3.26 0.39 -12.33
N MET A 27 -2.31 1.04 -13.01
CA MET A 27 -0.91 0.62 -13.02
C MET A 27 -0.30 0.67 -11.62
N ASP A 28 -0.52 1.76 -10.87
CA ASP A 28 -0.03 1.87 -9.49
C ASP A 28 -0.57 0.75 -8.60
N LEU A 29 -1.88 0.52 -8.63
CA LEU A 29 -2.51 -0.49 -7.78
C LEU A 29 -2.18 -1.91 -8.23
N ALA A 30 -2.10 -2.18 -9.54
CA ALA A 30 -1.66 -3.48 -10.05
C ALA A 30 -0.20 -3.78 -9.66
N LEU A 31 0.70 -2.81 -9.77
CA LEU A 31 2.10 -2.96 -9.32
C LEU A 31 2.20 -3.13 -7.81
N PHE A 32 1.35 -2.44 -7.04
CA PHE A 32 1.26 -2.63 -5.61
C PHE A 32 0.87 -4.08 -5.26
N TRP A 33 -0.19 -4.62 -5.87
CA TRP A 33 -0.62 -6.01 -5.62
C TRP A 33 0.39 -7.05 -6.11
N PHE A 34 1.05 -6.77 -7.23
CA PHE A 34 2.17 -7.57 -7.71
C PHE A 34 3.30 -7.62 -6.68
N GLY A 35 3.77 -6.46 -6.22
CA GLY A 35 4.82 -6.37 -5.19
C GLY A 35 4.39 -7.01 -3.87
N ASN A 36 3.16 -6.78 -3.43
CA ASN A 36 2.59 -7.38 -2.21
C ASN A 36 2.59 -8.91 -2.25
N SER A 37 2.55 -9.52 -3.44
CA SER A 37 2.64 -10.98 -3.60
C SER A 37 4.00 -11.53 -3.16
N PHE A 38 5.08 -10.74 -3.22
CA PHE A 38 6.43 -11.12 -2.75
C PHE A 38 6.70 -10.79 -1.28
N ILE A 39 5.91 -9.89 -0.69
CA ILE A 39 6.05 -9.45 0.71
C ILE A 39 4.78 -9.71 1.51
N SER A 40 4.06 -10.78 1.18
CA SER A 40 2.77 -11.08 1.78
C SER A 40 2.88 -11.15 3.31
N GLY A 41 2.20 -10.22 3.99
CA GLY A 41 2.14 -10.15 5.46
C GLY A 41 1.45 -11.35 6.11
N VAL A 42 0.79 -12.20 5.31
CA VAL A 42 0.06 -13.39 5.80
C VAL A 42 0.88 -14.67 5.67
N THR A 43 1.80 -14.74 4.69
CA THR A 43 2.50 -15.99 4.36
C THR A 43 4.02 -15.82 4.33
N ILE A 44 4.53 -14.93 3.49
CA ILE A 44 5.97 -14.80 3.24
C ILE A 44 6.70 -14.17 4.42
N LEU A 45 6.22 -13.03 4.93
CA LEU A 45 6.90 -12.35 6.04
C LEU A 45 6.86 -13.14 7.36
N PRO A 46 5.72 -13.77 7.73
CA PRO A 46 5.67 -14.74 8.83
C PRO A 46 6.69 -15.87 8.68
N LEU A 47 6.78 -16.49 7.50
CA LEU A 47 7.71 -17.57 7.25
C LEU A 47 9.17 -17.12 7.35
N PHE A 48 9.50 -15.93 6.83
CA PHE A 48 10.83 -15.34 6.98
C PHE A 48 11.22 -15.21 8.46
N VAL A 49 10.33 -14.66 9.29
CA VAL A 49 10.57 -14.49 10.73
C VAL A 49 10.68 -15.83 11.43
N GLU A 50 9.83 -16.81 11.10
CA GLU A 50 9.91 -18.15 11.67
C GLU A 50 11.25 -18.82 11.35
N ARG A 51 11.71 -18.76 10.09
CA ARG A 51 12.99 -19.35 9.67
C ARG A 51 14.20 -18.65 10.28
N ALA A 52 14.14 -17.34 10.46
CA ALA A 52 15.25 -16.56 11.01
C ALA A 52 15.33 -16.60 12.56
N SER A 53 14.20 -16.80 13.25
CA SER A 53 14.13 -16.70 14.73
C SER A 53 13.69 -17.97 15.46
N GLY A 54 12.93 -18.86 14.81
CA GLY A 54 12.23 -19.97 15.45
C GLY A 54 11.09 -19.56 16.40
N SER A 55 10.74 -18.27 16.47
CA SER A 55 9.80 -17.74 17.47
C SER A 55 8.39 -17.52 16.91
N ARG A 56 7.44 -18.33 17.37
CA ARG A 56 6.00 -18.15 17.08
C ARG A 56 5.45 -16.83 17.61
N PHE A 57 6.02 -16.31 18.69
CA PHE A 57 5.64 -15.00 19.23
C PHE A 57 5.95 -13.89 18.22
N LEU A 58 7.16 -13.88 17.65
CA LEU A 58 7.55 -12.89 16.66
C LEU A 58 6.72 -12.99 15.37
N VAL A 59 6.32 -14.20 14.98
CA VAL A 59 5.35 -14.41 13.90
C VAL A 59 4.00 -13.74 14.20
N GLY A 60 3.49 -13.87 15.43
CA GLY A 60 2.29 -13.16 15.88
C GLY A 60 2.43 -11.65 15.84
N VAL A 61 3.62 -11.12 16.17
CA VAL A 61 3.92 -9.69 16.08
C VAL A 61 3.83 -9.18 14.63
N VAL A 62 4.21 -9.97 13.63
CA VAL A 62 4.04 -9.60 12.21
C VAL A 62 2.57 -9.32 11.91
N ALA A 63 1.68 -10.26 12.23
CA ALA A 63 0.25 -10.10 11.97
C ALA A 63 -0.36 -8.91 12.74
N ALA A 64 0.04 -8.73 14.00
CA ALA A 64 -0.39 -7.60 14.82
C ALA A 64 0.07 -6.27 14.22
N LEU A 65 1.33 -6.18 13.77
CA LEU A 65 1.87 -4.99 13.08
C LEU A 65 1.16 -4.73 11.76
N SER A 66 0.83 -5.75 10.96
CA SER A 66 0.09 -5.56 9.70
C SER A 66 -1.25 -4.87 9.95
N GLN A 67 -2.05 -5.41 10.88
CA GLN A 67 -3.40 -4.92 11.14
C GLN A 67 -3.36 -3.56 11.87
N ALA A 68 -2.58 -3.45 12.94
CA ALA A 68 -2.46 -2.21 13.69
C ALA A 68 -1.84 -1.11 12.82
N GLY A 69 -0.81 -1.43 12.05
CA GLY A 69 -0.13 -0.51 11.16
C GLY A 69 -1.04 0.06 10.08
N TRP A 70 -1.92 -0.77 9.51
CA TRP A 70 -2.89 -0.28 8.54
C TRP A 70 -3.97 0.59 9.19
N TYR A 71 -4.63 0.14 10.26
CA TYR A 71 -5.82 0.82 10.78
C TYR A 71 -5.55 1.95 11.77
N LEU A 72 -4.56 1.80 12.66
CA LEU A 72 -4.35 2.74 13.76
C LEU A 72 -3.93 4.15 13.28
N PRO A 73 -2.97 4.31 12.34
CA PRO A 73 -2.59 5.64 11.87
C PRO A 73 -3.73 6.35 11.16
N GLN A 74 -4.59 5.63 10.44
CA GLN A 74 -5.73 6.22 9.72
C GLN A 74 -6.68 6.97 10.66
N LEU A 75 -6.90 6.46 11.87
CA LEU A 75 -7.72 7.12 12.89
C LEU A 75 -7.14 8.48 13.30
N LEU A 76 -5.81 8.60 13.31
CA LEU A 76 -5.10 9.82 13.68
C LEU A 76 -4.96 10.79 12.50
N THR A 77 -4.79 10.28 11.28
CA THR A 77 -4.51 11.10 10.10
C THR A 77 -5.76 11.51 9.32
N ALA A 78 -6.92 10.86 9.51
CA ALA A 78 -8.15 11.16 8.76
C ALA A 78 -8.55 12.65 8.87
N ASN A 79 -8.65 13.19 10.08
CA ASN A 79 -9.00 14.60 10.33
C ASN A 79 -8.00 15.57 9.71
N TYR A 80 -6.71 15.21 9.72
CA TYR A 80 -5.67 16.01 9.11
C TYR A 80 -5.80 16.04 7.59
N VAL A 81 -6.05 14.88 6.97
CA VAL A 81 -6.22 14.74 5.51
C VAL A 81 -7.47 15.47 5.02
N GLU A 82 -8.59 15.37 5.74
CA GLU A 82 -9.85 16.00 5.36
C GLU A 82 -9.71 17.53 5.16
N ARG A 83 -8.94 18.17 6.07
CA ARG A 83 -8.67 19.61 6.05
C ARG A 83 -7.71 20.05 4.94
N ARG A 84 -7.08 19.12 4.22
CA ARG A 84 -6.11 19.47 3.16
C ARG A 84 -6.82 19.65 1.83
N PRO A 85 -6.51 20.73 1.07
CA PRO A 85 -7.16 20.98 -0.21
C PRO A 85 -6.78 19.94 -1.28
N LEU A 86 -5.55 19.43 -1.22
CA LEU A 86 -5.02 18.46 -2.19
C LEU A 86 -4.55 17.19 -1.49
N ARG A 87 -5.08 16.05 -1.93
CA ARG A 87 -4.80 14.73 -1.35
C ARG A 87 -3.65 14.02 -2.06
N LYS A 88 -3.51 14.27 -3.37
CA LYS A 88 -2.46 13.70 -4.23
C LYS A 88 -1.04 13.90 -3.67
N PRO A 89 -0.61 15.09 -3.18
CA PRO A 89 0.73 15.25 -2.64
C PRO A 89 1.00 14.37 -1.40
N ILE A 90 -0.03 14.14 -0.58
CA ILE A 90 0.08 13.25 0.59
C ILE A 90 0.22 11.81 0.10
N ALA A 91 -0.71 11.34 -0.72
CA ALA A 91 -0.71 9.97 -1.23
C ALA A 91 0.60 9.63 -1.99
N VAL A 92 1.10 10.54 -2.82
CA VAL A 92 2.27 10.28 -3.67
C VAL A 92 3.59 10.62 -2.98
N LYS A 93 3.77 11.85 -2.47
CA LYS A 93 5.07 12.28 -1.96
C LYS A 93 5.35 11.70 -0.59
N VAL A 94 4.40 11.83 0.34
CA VAL A 94 4.56 11.24 1.69
C VAL A 94 4.59 9.72 1.56
N GLY A 95 3.70 9.13 0.75
CA GLY A 95 3.66 7.69 0.52
C GLY A 95 4.94 7.10 -0.07
N LEU A 96 5.64 7.81 -0.96
CA LEU A 96 6.94 7.36 -1.46
C LEU A 96 7.94 7.10 -0.33
N PHE A 97 7.99 7.98 0.68
CA PHE A 97 8.92 7.86 1.80
C PHE A 97 8.37 6.99 2.94
N SER A 98 7.06 7.04 3.20
CA SER A 98 6.45 6.34 4.33
C SER A 98 6.13 4.88 4.03
N GLU A 99 5.71 4.58 2.79
CA GLU A 99 5.27 3.25 2.38
C GLU A 99 6.30 2.55 1.48
N ARG A 100 6.89 3.25 0.48
CA ARG A 100 7.70 2.58 -0.56
C ARG A 100 9.18 2.45 -0.19
N LEU A 101 9.78 3.49 0.39
CA LEU A 101 11.18 3.47 0.82
C LEU A 101 11.51 2.31 1.78
N PRO A 102 10.67 1.96 2.78
CA PRO A 102 11.01 0.91 3.74
C PRO A 102 11.09 -0.49 3.12
N LEU A 103 10.47 -0.71 1.96
CA LEU A 103 10.53 -1.99 1.25
C LEU A 103 11.95 -2.36 0.82
N TRP A 104 12.79 -1.37 0.53
CA TRP A 104 14.21 -1.61 0.22
C TRP A 104 14.97 -2.16 1.42
N PHE A 105 14.64 -1.71 2.64
CA PHE A 105 15.23 -2.23 3.87
C PHE A 105 14.73 -3.64 4.20
N LEU A 106 13.50 -3.99 3.83
CA LEU A 106 13.02 -5.37 3.91
C LEU A 106 13.84 -6.29 3.00
N ALA A 107 14.05 -5.90 1.74
CA ALA A 107 14.91 -6.65 0.82
C ALA A 107 16.35 -6.77 1.35
N LEU A 108 16.92 -5.68 1.86
CA LEU A 108 18.25 -5.67 2.46
C LEU A 108 18.34 -6.65 3.66
N SER A 109 17.31 -6.67 4.51
CA SER A 109 17.24 -7.57 5.66
C SER A 109 17.25 -9.04 5.23
N ALA A 110 16.50 -9.39 4.18
CA ALA A 110 16.34 -10.75 3.71
C ALA A 110 17.56 -11.25 2.93
N PHE A 111 18.08 -10.48 1.98
CA PHE A 111 19.13 -10.93 1.07
C PHE A 111 20.55 -10.78 1.61
N LEU A 112 20.83 -9.72 2.38
CA LEU A 112 22.21 -9.43 2.82
C LEU A 112 22.47 -9.86 4.26
N LEU A 113 21.49 -9.71 5.16
CA LEU A 113 21.70 -9.96 6.59
C LEU A 113 21.27 -11.37 7.01
N ALA A 114 20.08 -11.82 6.61
CA ALA A 114 19.53 -13.09 7.10
C ALA A 114 20.44 -14.32 6.94
N PRO A 115 21.21 -14.49 5.83
CA PRO A 115 22.06 -15.67 5.65
C PRO A 115 23.21 -15.81 6.67
N SER A 116 23.68 -14.70 7.25
CA SER A 116 24.90 -14.68 8.09
C SER A 116 24.67 -14.07 9.48
N ARG A 117 23.66 -13.21 9.63
CA ARG A 117 23.40 -12.39 10.83
C ARG A 117 21.89 -12.30 11.10
N PRO A 118 21.24 -13.38 11.56
CA PRO A 118 19.78 -13.43 11.74
C PRO A 118 19.25 -12.40 12.75
N GLY A 119 19.98 -12.11 13.84
CA GLY A 119 19.58 -11.10 14.82
C GLY A 119 19.44 -9.68 14.22
N PRO A 120 20.52 -9.12 13.62
CA PRO A 120 20.43 -7.85 12.89
C PRO A 120 19.42 -7.85 11.74
N ALA A 121 19.27 -8.98 11.03
CA ALA A 121 18.27 -9.11 9.98
C ALA A 121 16.84 -8.92 10.51
N LEU A 122 16.51 -9.58 11.63
CA LEU A 122 15.21 -9.46 12.28
C LEU A 122 14.96 -8.04 12.81
N ALA A 123 15.97 -7.41 13.41
CA ALA A 123 15.84 -6.04 13.89
C ALA A 123 15.54 -5.05 12.75
N LEU A 124 16.31 -5.13 11.66
CA LEU A 124 16.07 -4.31 10.47
C LEU A 124 14.70 -4.60 9.85
N PHE A 125 14.34 -5.88 9.75
CA PHE A 125 13.04 -6.31 9.25
C PHE A 125 11.89 -5.67 10.04
N PHE A 126 11.87 -5.78 11.37
CA PHE A 126 10.76 -5.25 12.17
C PHE A 126 10.67 -3.72 12.10
N VAL A 127 11.81 -3.02 12.10
CA VAL A 127 11.83 -1.54 11.95
C VAL A 127 11.31 -1.13 10.58
N ALA A 128 11.80 -1.76 9.51
CA ALA A 128 11.38 -1.48 8.15
C ALA A 128 9.91 -1.85 7.91
N TYR A 129 9.47 -2.98 8.47
CA TYR A 129 8.10 -3.44 8.33
C TYR A 129 7.14 -2.52 9.07
N ALA A 130 7.44 -2.17 10.33
CA ALA A 130 6.65 -1.21 11.10
C ALA A 130 6.57 0.14 10.39
N TRP A 131 7.68 0.66 9.87
CA TRP A 131 7.70 1.88 9.07
C TRP A 131 6.76 1.74 7.86
N HIS A 132 6.93 0.69 7.04
CA HIS A 132 6.09 0.44 5.87
C HIS A 132 4.59 0.46 6.21
N VAL A 133 4.15 -0.36 7.17
CA VAL A 133 2.71 -0.53 7.46
C VAL A 133 2.12 0.71 8.12
N LEU A 134 2.84 1.35 9.06
CA LEU A 134 2.39 2.59 9.69
C LEU A 134 2.32 3.74 8.67
N GLY A 135 3.30 3.80 7.76
CA GLY A 135 3.36 4.77 6.70
C GLY A 135 2.24 4.60 5.67
N ALA A 136 1.92 3.35 5.31
CA ALA A 136 0.80 3.00 4.44
C ALA A 136 -0.55 3.36 5.08
N GLY A 137 -0.73 3.01 6.36
CA GLY A 137 -1.90 3.42 7.13
C GLY A 137 -2.03 4.93 7.20
N ALA A 138 -0.95 5.67 7.49
CA ALA A 138 -1.02 7.12 7.66
C ALA A 138 -1.50 7.86 6.38
N ILE A 139 -1.14 7.37 5.19
CA ILE A 139 -1.50 7.98 3.91
C ILE A 139 -2.82 7.45 3.32
N ALA A 140 -3.32 6.31 3.80
CA ALA A 140 -4.48 5.64 3.22
C ALA A 140 -5.73 6.52 3.05
N PRO A 141 -6.12 7.41 4.00
CA PRO A 141 -7.30 8.26 3.82
C PRO A 141 -7.12 9.24 2.65
N ALA A 142 -5.88 9.70 2.43
CA ALA A 142 -5.59 10.61 1.32
C ALA A 142 -5.65 9.88 -0.02
N TRP A 143 -5.13 8.64 -0.09
CA TRP A 143 -5.22 7.82 -1.28
C TRP A 143 -6.68 7.43 -1.59
N GLN A 144 -7.44 6.99 -0.59
CA GLN A 144 -8.86 6.61 -0.73
C GLN A 144 -9.71 7.79 -1.22
N ASP A 145 -9.57 8.97 -0.61
CA ASP A 145 -10.30 10.18 -1.02
C ASP A 145 -9.86 10.65 -2.42
N MET A 146 -8.57 10.54 -2.75
CA MET A 146 -8.08 10.85 -4.10
C MET A 146 -8.73 9.92 -5.15
N VAL A 147 -8.70 8.60 -4.94
CA VAL A 147 -9.32 7.62 -5.84
C VAL A 147 -10.81 7.87 -5.97
N ALA A 148 -11.50 8.18 -4.86
CA ALA A 148 -12.92 8.52 -4.89
C ALA A 148 -13.21 9.75 -5.76
N ARG A 149 -12.35 10.76 -5.75
CA ARG A 149 -12.54 11.98 -6.56
C ARG A 149 -12.24 11.79 -8.05
N VAL A 150 -11.37 10.85 -8.41
CA VAL A 150 -10.91 10.69 -9.81
C VAL A 150 -11.51 9.47 -10.54
N ILE A 151 -12.11 8.53 -9.81
CA ILE A 151 -12.77 7.34 -10.36
C ILE A 151 -14.29 7.41 -10.07
N PRO A 152 -15.14 7.47 -11.11
CA PRO A 152 -16.61 7.44 -10.98
C PRO A 152 -17.12 6.25 -10.17
N ALA A 153 -18.11 6.47 -9.32
CA ALA A 153 -18.59 5.49 -8.35
C ALA A 153 -19.09 4.19 -8.99
N ASP A 154 -19.75 4.28 -10.14
CA ASP A 154 -20.24 3.16 -10.98
C ASP A 154 -19.10 2.29 -11.54
N ARG A 155 -17.87 2.80 -11.58
CA ARG A 155 -16.70 2.10 -12.16
C ARG A 155 -15.64 1.71 -11.14
N ARG A 156 -15.77 2.13 -9.86
CA ARG A 156 -14.78 1.84 -8.80
C ARG A 156 -14.61 0.35 -8.55
N GLY A 157 -15.69 -0.43 -8.57
CA GLY A 157 -15.62 -1.89 -8.41
C GLY A 157 -14.76 -2.54 -9.48
N ARG A 158 -14.97 -2.15 -10.76
CA ARG A 158 -14.14 -2.62 -11.88
C ARG A 158 -12.69 -2.18 -11.75
N PHE A 159 -12.45 -0.94 -11.31
CA PHE A 159 -11.11 -0.42 -11.06
C PHE A 159 -10.34 -1.26 -10.03
N PHE A 160 -10.92 -1.49 -8.85
CA PHE A 160 -10.28 -2.29 -7.81
C PHE A 160 -10.12 -3.75 -8.25
N GLY A 161 -11.18 -4.35 -8.81
CA GLY A 161 -11.18 -5.74 -9.26
C GLY A 161 -10.12 -6.03 -10.32
N LEU A 162 -10.05 -5.21 -11.38
CA LEU A 162 -9.05 -5.39 -12.44
C LEU A 162 -7.63 -5.19 -11.91
N SER A 163 -7.40 -4.18 -11.06
CA SER A 163 -6.07 -3.89 -10.52
C SER A 163 -5.57 -5.03 -9.63
N SER A 164 -6.39 -5.47 -8.68
CA SER A 164 -6.07 -6.60 -7.79
C SER A 164 -5.89 -7.90 -8.58
N PHE A 165 -6.79 -8.21 -9.51
CA PHE A 165 -6.67 -9.41 -10.35
C PHE A 165 -5.36 -9.39 -11.15
N THR A 166 -5.08 -8.31 -11.87
CA THR A 166 -3.88 -8.19 -12.69
C THR A 166 -2.62 -8.32 -11.85
N GLY A 167 -2.54 -7.57 -10.75
CA GLY A 167 -1.37 -7.59 -9.88
C GLY A 167 -1.13 -8.95 -9.22
N SER A 168 -2.16 -9.55 -8.63
CA SER A 168 -2.06 -10.86 -8.00
C SER A 168 -1.82 -12.00 -9.00
N ALA A 169 -2.41 -11.93 -10.21
CA ALA A 169 -2.16 -12.93 -11.26
C ALA A 169 -0.70 -12.88 -11.74
N LEU A 170 -0.14 -11.67 -11.95
CA LEU A 170 1.27 -11.50 -12.26
C LEU A 170 2.16 -12.01 -11.12
N GLY A 171 1.76 -11.78 -9.86
CA GLY A 171 2.49 -12.26 -8.69
C GLY A 171 2.52 -13.79 -8.61
N ALA A 172 1.38 -14.43 -8.84
CA ALA A 172 1.28 -15.89 -8.91
C ALA A 172 2.12 -16.47 -10.05
N ALA A 173 2.06 -15.88 -11.24
CA ALA A 173 2.89 -16.30 -12.37
C ALA A 173 4.39 -16.15 -12.07
N GLY A 174 4.79 -15.04 -11.42
CA GLY A 174 6.16 -14.81 -10.98
C GLY A 174 6.65 -15.88 -9.99
N ALA A 175 5.81 -16.27 -9.03
CA ALA A 175 6.14 -17.32 -8.06
C ALA A 175 6.26 -18.72 -8.68
N VAL A 176 5.53 -19.02 -9.76
CA VAL A 176 5.64 -20.31 -10.48
C VAL A 176 6.92 -20.39 -11.32
N LEU A 177 7.42 -19.25 -11.79
CA LEU A 177 8.59 -19.18 -12.67
C LEU A 177 9.94 -19.04 -11.92
N SER A 178 9.92 -18.77 -10.61
CA SER A 178 11.11 -18.56 -9.76
C SER A 178 11.53 -19.82 -9.02
#